data_AF-A0A4R3MT73-F1
#
_entry.id   AF-A0A4R3MT73-F1
#
_cell.length_a   1.000
_cell.length_b   1.000
_cell.length_c   1.000
_cell.angle_alpha   90.00
_cell.angle_beta   90.00
_cell.angle_gamma   90.00
#
_symmetry.space_group_name_H-M   'P 1'
#
loop_
_entity.id
_entity.type
_entity.pdbx_description
1 polymer ?
#
loop_
_entity_poly.entity_id
_entity_poly.type
_entity_poly.pdbx_seq_one_letter_code
_entity_poly.pdbx_strand_id
1 'polypeptide(L)'
;MTNRFYHPKMASAGARLLSYVELIGLTVISIATLIAGGQEVADMIALRQVTLADLLLLFIYLEVLSMVAVYLESGALPVRMPLYIAMVALARHLILDLKGLTEWQIIAIASGVLILAGAVLLIRYGHVRFPYEVPREGAARERGES
;
A
#
# COMPACT_ATOMS: atom_id res chain seq x y z
N MET A 1 45.15 22.26 7.50
CA MET A 1 45.03 22.71 6.10
C MET A 1 44.27 21.63 5.34
N THR A 2 42.94 21.75 5.27
CA THR A 2 42.19 22.08 4.04
C THR A 2 42.07 20.81 3.18
N ASN A 3 40.90 20.17 3.08
CA ASN A 3 39.71 20.79 2.51
C ASN A 3 38.42 20.04 2.88
N ARG A 4 37.48 20.74 3.54
CA ARG A 4 36.11 20.30 3.83
C ARG A 4 35.20 21.02 2.83
N PHE A 5 34.81 20.34 1.75
CA PHE A 5 33.67 20.76 0.92
C PHE A 5 32.75 19.55 0.68
N TYR A 6 31.93 19.27 1.69
CA TYR A 6 30.59 18.73 1.46
C TYR A 6 29.69 19.93 1.11
N HIS A 7 29.04 19.90 -0.06
CA HIS A 7 28.08 20.93 -0.50
C HIS A 7 26.65 20.48 -0.13
N PRO A 8 25.97 21.10 0.86
CA PRO A 8 24.65 20.67 1.35
C PRO A 8 23.53 21.67 0.98
N LYS A 9 23.43 22.10 -0.29
CA LYS A 9 22.39 23.08 -0.69
C LYS A 9 21.62 22.80 -1.98
N MET A 10 21.98 21.76 -2.75
CA MET A 10 21.26 21.41 -4.00
C MET A 10 20.26 20.25 -3.83
N ALA A 11 20.37 19.45 -2.77
CA ALA A 11 19.41 18.38 -2.47
C ALA A 11 18.05 18.87 -1.96
N SER A 12 17.94 20.13 -1.53
CA SER A 12 16.74 20.64 -0.83
C SER A 12 15.64 21.16 -1.76
N ALA A 13 15.96 21.71 -2.93
CA ALA A 13 14.96 22.22 -3.87
C ALA A 13 14.23 21.08 -4.58
N GLY A 14 14.97 20.07 -5.08
CA GLY A 14 14.39 18.88 -5.70
C GLY A 14 13.55 18.06 -4.72
N ALA A 15 14.03 17.85 -3.49
CA ALA A 15 13.28 17.16 -2.46
C ALA A 15 11.97 17.88 -2.09
N ARG A 16 12.00 19.22 -1.96
CA ARG A 16 10.79 20.01 -1.68
C ARG A 16 9.78 19.93 -2.81
N LEU A 17 10.23 20.05 -4.07
CA LEU A 17 9.34 19.90 -5.23
C LEU A 17 8.70 18.51 -5.27
N LEU A 18 9.49 17.46 -4.98
CA LEU A 18 8.97 16.09 -4.90
C LEU A 18 7.88 15.97 -3.83
N SER A 19 8.12 16.47 -2.61
CA SER A 19 7.12 16.46 -1.54
C SER A 19 5.85 17.23 -1.89
N TYR A 20 5.95 18.35 -2.63
CA TYR A 20 4.78 19.07 -3.11
C TYR A 20 3.99 18.27 -4.14
N VAL A 21 4.66 17.66 -5.12
CA VAL A 21 4.03 16.81 -6.14
C VAL A 21 3.35 15.61 -5.50
N GLU A 22 4.00 14.99 -4.53
CA GLU A 22 3.50 13.87 -3.76
C GLU A 22 2.22 14.21 -3.00
N LEU A 23 2.22 15.33 -2.24
CA LEU A 23 1.03 15.79 -1.53
C LEU A 23 -0.14 16.08 -2.48
N ILE A 24 0.14 16.72 -3.62
CA ILE A 24 -0.88 16.99 -4.66
C ILE A 24 -1.43 15.66 -5.20
N GLY A 25 -0.54 14.71 -5.53
CA GLY A 25 -0.93 13.39 -6.04
C GLY A 25 -1.83 12.63 -5.05
N LEU A 26 -1.45 12.57 -3.78
CA LEU A 26 -2.22 11.91 -2.72
C LEU A 26 -3.60 12.57 -2.53
N THR A 27 -3.64 13.91 -2.61
CA THR A 27 -4.90 14.66 -2.52
C THR A 27 -5.83 14.31 -3.68
N VAL A 28 -5.30 14.27 -4.91
CA VAL A 28 -6.06 13.90 -6.11
C VAL A 28 -6.58 12.46 -6.01
N ILE A 29 -5.72 11.52 -5.61
CA ILE A 29 -6.10 10.10 -5.41
C ILE A 29 -7.21 9.99 -4.36
N SER A 30 -7.11 10.71 -3.25
CA SER A 30 -8.12 10.65 -2.18
C SER A 30 -9.47 11.18 -2.64
N ILE A 31 -9.49 12.34 -3.32
CA ILE A 31 -10.72 12.93 -3.85
C ILE A 31 -11.35 12.02 -4.90
N ALA A 32 -10.54 11.53 -5.85
CA ALA A 32 -11.02 10.62 -6.89
C ALA A 32 -11.61 9.34 -6.29
N THR A 33 -10.98 8.78 -5.26
CA THR A 33 -11.43 7.57 -4.57
C THR A 33 -12.77 7.78 -3.85
N LEU A 34 -12.95 8.93 -3.19
CA LEU A 34 -14.23 9.28 -2.56
C LEU A 34 -15.36 9.46 -3.59
N ILE A 35 -15.07 10.15 -4.70
CA ILE A 35 -16.04 10.35 -5.79
C ILE A 35 -16.43 9.00 -6.41
N ALA A 36 -15.43 8.16 -6.75
CA ALA A 36 -15.65 6.85 -7.34
C ALA A 36 -16.46 5.94 -6.40
N GLY A 37 -16.13 5.91 -5.11
CA GLY A 37 -16.92 5.16 -4.12
C GLY A 37 -18.36 5.66 -4.00
N GLY A 38 -18.57 6.98 -4.06
CA GLY A 38 -19.91 7.55 -4.08
C GLY A 38 -20.71 7.17 -5.33
N GLN A 39 -20.08 7.17 -6.51
CA GLN A 39 -20.68 6.72 -7.76
C GLN A 39 -21.08 5.25 -7.71
N GLU A 40 -20.19 4.39 -7.23
CA GLU A 40 -20.47 2.96 -7.08
C GLU A 40 -21.66 2.69 -6.14
N VAL A 41 -21.74 3.43 -5.02
CA VAL A 41 -22.88 3.35 -4.11
C VAL A 41 -24.17 3.82 -4.78
N ALA A 42 -24.12 4.89 -5.55
CA ALA A 42 -25.29 5.38 -6.29
C ALA A 42 -25.79 4.36 -7.31
N ASP A 43 -24.87 3.70 -8.03
CA ASP A 43 -25.19 2.66 -9.02
C ASP A 43 -25.82 1.43 -8.37
N MET A 44 -25.30 0.95 -7.23
CA MET A 44 -25.92 -0.13 -6.47
C MET A 44 -27.34 0.19 -6.02
N ILE A 45 -27.58 1.44 -5.57
CA ILE A 45 -28.91 1.90 -5.17
C ILE A 45 -29.85 1.92 -6.37
N ALA A 46 -29.38 2.42 -7.53
CA ALA A 46 -30.15 2.48 -8.76
C ALA A 46 -30.54 1.09 -9.27
N LEU A 47 -29.60 0.13 -9.21
CA LEU A 47 -29.81 -1.26 -9.61
C LEU A 47 -30.57 -2.10 -8.57
N ARG A 48 -30.71 -1.62 -7.33
CA ARG A 48 -31.31 -2.34 -6.19
C ARG A 48 -30.66 -3.71 -5.93
N GLN A 49 -29.40 -3.84 -6.27
CA GLN A 49 -28.63 -5.06 -6.13
C GLN A 49 -27.25 -4.69 -5.60
N VAL A 50 -26.77 -5.47 -4.64
CA VAL A 50 -25.41 -5.36 -4.11
C VAL A 50 -24.74 -6.71 -4.30
N THR A 51 -23.68 -6.74 -5.09
CA THR A 51 -22.88 -7.92 -5.35
C THR A 51 -21.65 -7.96 -4.46
N LEU A 52 -21.01 -9.13 -4.41
CA LEU A 52 -19.73 -9.31 -3.74
C LEU A 52 -18.64 -8.45 -4.37
N ALA A 53 -18.68 -8.29 -5.70
CA ALA A 53 -17.71 -7.49 -6.42
C ALA A 53 -17.80 -6.02 -5.99
N ASP A 54 -19.02 -5.49 -5.84
CA ASP A 54 -19.24 -4.11 -5.43
C ASP A 54 -18.70 -3.87 -4.01
N LEU A 55 -18.96 -4.80 -3.09
CA LEU A 55 -18.42 -4.72 -1.72
C LEU A 55 -16.89 -4.80 -1.68
N LEU A 56 -16.28 -5.64 -2.53
CA LEU A 56 -14.83 -5.73 -2.64
C LEU A 56 -14.24 -4.45 -3.23
N LEU A 57 -14.90 -3.85 -4.23
CA LEU A 57 -14.49 -2.59 -4.84
C LEU A 57 -14.55 -1.43 -3.84
N LEU A 58 -15.63 -1.33 -3.06
CA LEU A 58 -15.72 -0.36 -1.97
C LEU A 58 -14.63 -0.55 -0.92
N PHE A 59 -14.29 -1.81 -0.61
CA PHE A 59 -13.19 -2.09 0.33
C PHE A 59 -11.83 -1.70 -0.24
N ILE A 60 -11.61 -1.86 -1.54
CA ILE A 60 -10.41 -1.35 -2.23
C ILE A 60 -10.35 0.18 -2.14
N TYR A 61 -11.47 0.89 -2.31
CA TYR A 61 -11.49 2.35 -2.15
C TYR A 61 -11.15 2.80 -0.73
N LEU A 62 -11.73 2.15 0.29
CA LEU A 62 -11.40 2.44 1.69
C LEU A 62 -9.94 2.10 2.02
N GLU A 63 -9.42 1.03 1.44
CA GLU A 63 -8.02 0.65 1.57
C GLU A 63 -7.11 1.73 0.98
N VAL A 64 -7.38 2.21 -0.24
CA VAL A 64 -6.60 3.28 -0.88
C VAL A 64 -6.60 4.54 -0.01
N LEU A 65 -7.75 4.92 0.56
CA LEU A 65 -7.81 6.06 1.50
C LEU A 65 -6.96 5.82 2.75
N SER A 66 -6.97 4.59 3.29
CA SER A 66 -6.15 4.20 4.43
C SER A 66 -4.66 4.19 4.08
N MET A 67 -4.29 3.74 2.88
CA MET A 67 -2.91 3.80 2.37
C MET A 67 -2.43 5.24 2.26
N VAL A 68 -3.27 6.16 1.75
CA VAL A 68 -2.93 7.59 1.68
C VAL A 68 -2.76 8.16 3.09
N ALA A 69 -3.66 7.85 4.03
CA ALA A 69 -3.55 8.32 5.42
C ALA A 69 -2.25 7.86 6.09
N VAL A 70 -1.93 6.55 6.01
CA VAL A 70 -0.70 5.98 6.55
C VAL A 70 0.54 6.53 5.84
N TYR A 71 0.45 6.78 4.55
CA TYR A 71 1.54 7.37 3.79
C TYR A 71 1.84 8.80 4.24
N LEU A 72 0.81 9.62 4.49
CA LEU A 72 0.98 10.97 5.04
C LEU A 72 1.63 10.98 6.43
N GLU A 73 1.42 9.93 7.23
CA GLU A 73 2.02 9.78 8.56
C GLU A 73 3.45 9.23 8.53
N SER A 74 3.73 8.27 7.64
CA SER A 74 4.96 7.47 7.68
C SER A 74 5.92 7.69 6.51
N GLY A 75 5.47 8.36 5.44
CA GLY A 75 6.22 8.52 4.17
C GLY A 75 6.43 7.22 3.40
N ALA A 76 5.81 6.12 3.81
CA ALA A 76 5.97 4.81 3.19
C ALA A 76 4.62 4.25 2.73
N LEU A 77 4.56 3.68 1.52
CA LEU A 77 3.33 3.08 0.98
C LEU A 77 3.10 1.71 1.63
N PRO A 78 2.01 1.49 2.39
CA PRO A 78 1.75 0.21 3.05
C PRO A 78 1.23 -0.81 2.04
N VAL A 79 2.13 -1.59 1.43
CA VAL A 79 1.77 -2.61 0.40
C VAL A 79 1.21 -3.91 0.97
N ARG A 80 1.30 -4.13 2.28
CA ARG A 80 0.97 -5.43 2.89
C ARG A 80 -0.54 -5.63 3.08
N MET A 81 -1.24 -4.58 3.49
CA MET A 81 -2.68 -4.66 3.77
C MET A 81 -3.50 -4.95 2.49
N PRO A 82 -3.24 -4.31 1.32
CA PRO A 82 -3.95 -4.62 0.08
C PRO A 82 -3.76 -6.07 -0.40
N LEU A 83 -2.56 -6.65 -0.17
CA LEU A 83 -2.29 -8.05 -0.53
C LEU A 83 -3.15 -9.02 0.30
N TYR A 84 -3.45 -8.72 1.57
CA TYR A 84 -4.38 -9.52 2.36
C TYR A 84 -5.80 -9.45 1.81
N ILE A 85 -6.23 -8.27 1.38
CA ILE A 85 -7.55 -8.06 0.78
C ILE A 85 -7.69 -8.90 -0.49
N ALA A 86 -6.69 -8.87 -1.38
CA ALA A 86 -6.69 -9.67 -2.60
C ALA A 86 -6.82 -11.17 -2.32
N MET A 87 -6.09 -11.68 -1.31
CA MET A 87 -6.20 -13.09 -0.91
C MET A 87 -7.61 -13.43 -0.39
N VAL A 88 -8.18 -12.59 0.47
CA VAL A 88 -9.54 -12.81 1.01
C VAL A 88 -10.59 -12.74 -0.10
N ALA A 89 -10.45 -11.80 -1.04
CA ALA A 89 -11.34 -11.65 -2.19
C ALA A 89 -11.36 -12.92 -3.05
N LEU A 90 -10.18 -13.41 -3.42
CA LEU A 90 -10.04 -14.65 -4.22
C LEU A 90 -10.55 -15.88 -3.45
N ALA A 91 -10.25 -15.98 -2.16
CA ALA A 91 -10.75 -17.07 -1.32
C ALA A 91 -12.28 -17.06 -1.23
N ARG A 92 -12.89 -15.88 -1.08
CA ARG A 92 -14.35 -15.73 -1.03
C ARG A 92 -15.00 -16.06 -2.37
N HIS A 93 -14.42 -15.61 -3.47
CA HIS A 93 -14.90 -15.97 -4.81
C HIS A 93 -14.90 -17.50 -5.01
N LEU A 94 -13.83 -18.17 -4.59
CA LEU A 94 -13.73 -19.63 -4.67
C LEU A 94 -14.85 -20.34 -3.89
N ILE A 95 -15.14 -19.90 -2.66
CA ILE A 95 -16.15 -20.54 -1.80
C ILE A 95 -17.57 -20.32 -2.31
N LEU A 96 -17.87 -19.12 -2.84
CA LEU A 96 -19.23 -18.75 -3.22
C LEU A 96 -19.60 -19.20 -4.64
N ASP A 97 -18.63 -19.26 -5.57
CA ASP A 97 -18.85 -19.69 -6.95
C ASP A 97 -18.37 -21.12 -7.24
N LEU A 98 -18.14 -21.95 -6.22
CA LEU A 98 -17.54 -23.28 -6.39
C LEU A 98 -18.27 -24.18 -7.40
N LYS A 99 -19.58 -24.00 -7.57
CA LYS A 99 -20.39 -24.76 -8.54
C LYS A 99 -20.35 -24.20 -9.97
N GLY A 100 -20.00 -22.92 -10.13
CA GLY A 100 -19.89 -22.24 -11.42
C GLY A 100 -18.46 -22.27 -11.99
N LEU A 101 -17.48 -22.67 -11.18
CA LEU A 101 -16.09 -22.77 -11.57
C LEU A 101 -15.75 -24.16 -12.08
N THR A 102 -15.02 -24.23 -13.20
CA THR A 102 -14.42 -25.47 -13.69
C THR A 102 -13.26 -25.90 -12.79
N GLU A 103 -12.88 -27.18 -12.85
CA GLU A 103 -11.77 -27.73 -12.06
C GLU A 103 -10.47 -26.94 -12.27
N TRP A 104 -10.21 -26.51 -13.51
CA TRP A 104 -9.06 -25.68 -13.84
C TRP A 104 -9.10 -24.29 -13.24
N GLN A 105 -10.28 -23.67 -13.17
CA GLN A 105 -10.44 -22.35 -12.54
C GLN A 105 -10.24 -22.43 -11.02
N ILE A 106 -10.73 -23.49 -10.38
CA ILE A 106 -10.50 -23.74 -8.95
C ILE A 106 -9.01 -23.83 -8.66
N ILE A 107 -8.27 -24.62 -9.45
CA ILE A 107 -6.81 -24.76 -9.30
C ILE A 107 -6.11 -23.42 -9.54
N ALA A 108 -6.52 -22.65 -10.55
CA ALA A 108 -5.93 -21.34 -10.86
C ALA A 108 -6.13 -20.34 -9.72
N ILE A 109 -7.35 -20.23 -9.16
CA ILE A 109 -7.65 -19.33 -8.04
C ILE A 109 -6.87 -19.76 -6.79
N ALA A 110 -6.89 -21.05 -6.45
CA ALA A 110 -6.15 -21.58 -5.30
C ALA A 110 -4.63 -21.34 -5.43
N SER A 111 -4.07 -21.56 -6.62
CA SER A 111 -2.66 -21.28 -6.91
C SER A 111 -2.36 -19.77 -6.82
N GLY A 112 -3.26 -18.92 -7.30
CA GLY A 112 -3.16 -17.46 -7.16
C GLY A 112 -3.09 -17.02 -5.70
N VAL A 113 -3.97 -17.55 -4.84
CA VAL A 113 -3.93 -17.28 -3.38
C VAL A 113 -2.59 -17.75 -2.78
N LEU A 114 -2.10 -18.92 -3.19
CA LEU A 114 -0.82 -19.47 -2.70
C LEU A 114 0.38 -18.61 -3.13
N ILE A 115 0.39 -18.12 -4.36
CA ILE A 115 1.41 -17.18 -4.87
C ILE A 115 1.38 -15.87 -4.10
N LEU A 116 0.19 -15.28 -3.88
CA LEU A 116 0.04 -14.05 -3.08
C LEU A 116 0.53 -14.25 -1.64
N ALA A 117 0.19 -15.38 -1.02
CA ALA A 117 0.67 -15.73 0.32
C ALA A 117 2.20 -15.86 0.36
N GLY A 118 2.80 -16.48 -0.66
CA GLY A 118 4.25 -16.55 -0.84
C GLY A 118 4.90 -15.18 -0.99
N ALA A 119 4.31 -14.29 -1.79
CA ALA A 119 4.79 -12.91 -1.95
C ALA A 119 4.76 -12.15 -0.62
N VAL A 120 3.66 -12.26 0.15
CA VAL A 120 3.55 -11.66 1.47
C VAL A 120 4.60 -12.23 2.44
N LEU A 121 4.85 -13.54 2.39
CA LEU A 121 5.88 -14.18 3.19
C LEU A 121 7.28 -13.63 2.84
N LEU A 122 7.59 -13.50 1.56
CA LEU A 122 8.86 -12.94 1.08
C LEU A 122 9.05 -11.49 1.53
N ILE A 123 8.03 -10.65 1.38
CA ILE A 123 8.08 -9.25 1.83
C ILE A 123 8.27 -9.19 3.36
N ARG A 124 7.54 -10.02 4.10
CA ARG A 124 7.66 -10.09 5.57
C ARG A 124 9.06 -10.54 5.99
N TYR A 125 9.61 -11.56 5.33
CA TYR A 125 10.92 -12.08 5.63
C TYR A 125 12.03 -11.06 5.30
N GLY A 126 11.92 -10.37 4.16
CA GLY A 126 12.84 -9.29 3.78
C GLY A 126 12.89 -8.17 4.81
N HIS A 127 11.73 -7.72 5.31
CA HIS A 127 11.65 -6.68 6.34
C HIS A 127 12.25 -7.10 7.70
N VAL A 128 12.18 -8.39 8.05
CA VAL A 128 12.74 -8.90 9.32
C VAL A 128 14.25 -9.14 9.21
N ARG A 129 14.74 -9.57 8.04
CA ARG A 129 16.14 -9.97 7.84
C ARG A 129 17.07 -8.85 7.37
N PHE A 130 16.54 -7.81 6.73
CA PHE A 130 17.29 -6.63 6.30
C PHE A 130 16.65 -5.33 6.84
N PRO A 131 16.74 -5.05 8.15
CA PRO A 131 16.34 -3.75 8.68
C PRO A 131 17.31 -2.68 8.15
N TYR A 132 16.78 -1.60 7.58
CA TYR A 132 17.61 -0.45 7.23
C TYR A 132 18.15 0.20 8.51
N GLU A 133 19.46 0.18 8.69
CA GLU A 133 20.13 0.94 9.76
C GLU A 133 20.08 2.43 9.40
N VAL A 134 19.25 3.20 10.12
CA VAL A 134 19.37 4.66 10.10
C VAL A 134 20.65 4.99 10.88
N PRO A 135 21.66 5.65 10.27
CA PRO A 135 22.86 6.03 11.00
C PRO A 135 22.49 6.89 12.19
N ARG A 136 22.65 6.38 13.41
CA ARG A 136 22.46 7.14 14.66
C ARG A 136 23.55 8.20 14.75
N GLU A 137 23.26 9.39 14.26
CA GLU A 137 24.13 10.57 14.28
C GLU A 137 24.26 11.22 15.69
N GLY A 138 24.26 10.41 16.75
CA GLY A 138 24.25 10.89 18.15
C GLY A 138 25.24 10.22 19.10
N ALA A 139 25.79 9.04 18.78
CA ALA A 139 26.61 8.29 19.74
C ALA A 139 28.09 8.74 19.83
N ALA A 140 28.49 9.76 19.08
CA ALA A 140 29.87 10.27 19.05
C ALA A 140 30.10 11.50 19.95
N ARG A 141 29.06 12.06 20.60
CA ARG A 141 29.21 13.25 21.45
C ARG A 141 29.39 12.97 22.95
N GLU A 142 29.14 11.75 23.42
CA GLU A 142 29.24 11.42 24.86
C GLU A 142 30.58 10.80 25.29
N ARG A 143 31.52 10.55 24.36
CA ARG A 143 32.86 10.01 24.67
C ARG A 143 33.99 11.06 24.64
N GLY A 144 33.64 12.34 24.54
CA GLY A 144 34.59 13.46 24.52
C GLY A 144 34.69 14.26 25.82
N GLU A 145 33.88 13.91 26.84
CA GLU A 145 33.92 14.54 28.16
C GLU A 145 34.20 13.47 29.22
N SER A 146 35.48 13.11 29.37
CA SER A 146 36.02 12.37 30.52
C SER A 146 37.49 12.76 30.69
#